data_AF-A0A8B6Y2V3-F1
#
_entry.id   AF-A0A8B6Y2V3-F1
#
_cell.length_a   1.000
_cell.length_b   1.000
_cell.length_c   1.000
_cell.angle_alpha   90.00
_cell.angle_beta   90.00
_cell.angle_gamma   90.00
#
_symmetry.space_group_name_H-M   'P 1'
#
loop_
_entity.id
_entity.type
_entity.pdbx_description
1 polymer ?
#
loop_
_entity_poly.entity_id
_entity_poly.type
_entity_poly.pdbx_seq_one_letter_code
_entity_poly.pdbx_strand_id
1 'polypeptide(L)'
;MSDHTILLVQPSNKLETRTYSDFETVDECMEGVCKIYEEHLKRTHPNSPSITYDISQLFDFIDNLTDLSCLILDKSKQLYAPKGKEYIKDRIYKMLRGQAGK
;
A
#
# COMPACT_ATOMS: atom_id res chain seq x y z
N MET A 1 -15.02 -11.54 2.01
CA MET A 1 -14.62 -12.26 0.78
C MET A 1 -13.15 -11.97 0.57
N SER A 2 -12.33 -13.00 0.40
CA SER A 2 -10.91 -12.83 0.04
C SER A 2 -10.87 -12.57 -1.46
N ASP A 3 -10.45 -11.38 -1.86
CA ASP A 3 -10.23 -11.03 -3.26
C ASP A 3 -8.73 -10.88 -3.45
N HIS A 4 -8.14 -11.81 -4.20
CA HIS A 4 -6.70 -11.82 -4.47
C HIS A 4 -6.31 -10.47 -5.08
N THR A 5 -5.24 -9.89 -4.53
CA THR A 5 -4.84 -8.53 -4.86
C THR A 5 -3.36 -8.51 -5.19
N ILE A 6 -3.02 -7.98 -6.36
CA ILE A 6 -1.63 -7.78 -6.79
C ILE A 6 -1.31 -6.29 -6.65
N LEU A 7 -0.31 -5.94 -5.86
CA LEU A 7 0.23 -4.60 -5.72
C LEU A 7 1.37 -4.38 -6.71
N LEU A 8 1.33 -3.29 -7.46
CA LEU A 8 2.38 -2.84 -8.36
C LEU A 8 2.98 -1.56 -7.81
N VAL A 9 4.30 -1.51 -7.65
CA VAL A 9 5.01 -0.38 -7.06
C VAL A 9 6.17 0.04 -7.95
N GLN A 10 6.28 1.34 -8.19
CA GLN A 10 7.45 1.95 -8.80
C GLN A 10 7.90 3.16 -7.96
N PRO A 11 8.92 3.00 -7.09
CA PRO A 11 9.38 4.08 -6.22
C PRO A 11 10.00 5.27 -6.96
N SER A 12 10.66 5.05 -8.10
CA SER A 12 11.35 6.11 -8.86
C SER A 12 11.13 5.98 -10.36
N ASN A 13 11.47 7.01 -11.13
CA ASN A 13 11.37 6.99 -12.60
C ASN A 13 12.24 5.91 -13.28
N LYS A 14 13.17 5.28 -12.55
CA LYS A 14 13.99 4.17 -13.08
C LYS A 14 13.16 2.89 -13.18
N LEU A 15 13.14 2.30 -14.38
CA LEU A 15 12.36 1.08 -14.69
C LEU A 15 12.75 -0.12 -13.83
N GLU A 16 14.03 -0.23 -13.45
CA GLU A 16 14.56 -1.29 -12.58
C GLU A 16 13.98 -1.28 -11.16
N THR A 17 13.33 -0.18 -10.75
CA THR A 17 12.70 -0.08 -9.42
C THR A 17 11.27 -0.63 -9.39
N ARG A 18 10.73 -1.06 -10.53
CA ARG A 18 9.42 -1.70 -10.61
C ARG A 18 9.47 -3.05 -9.90
N THR A 19 8.52 -3.25 -9.00
CA THR A 19 8.31 -4.53 -8.32
C THR A 19 6.83 -4.76 -8.11
N TYR A 20 6.48 -6.00 -7.78
CA TYR A 20 5.12 -6.37 -7.43
C TYR A 20 5.10 -7.28 -6.20
N SER A 21 3.94 -7.37 -5.57
CA SER A 21 3.67 -8.32 -4.49
C SER A 21 2.21 -8.74 -4.57
N ASP A 22 1.91 -9.97 -4.22
CA ASP A 22 0.55 -10.50 -4.21
C ASP A 22 0.06 -10.81 -2.78
N PHE A 23 -1.25 -10.74 -2.60
CA PHE A 23 -1.93 -10.87 -1.32
C PHE A 23 -3.25 -11.62 -1.49
N GLU A 24 -3.69 -12.35 -0.46
CA GLU A 24 -4.95 -13.10 -0.49
C GLU A 24 -6.17 -12.19 -0.34
N THR A 25 -5.98 -10.99 0.24
CA THR A 25 -7.04 -10.02 0.43
C THR A 25 -6.60 -8.59 0.14
N VAL A 26 -7.58 -7.73 -0.12
CA VAL A 26 -7.36 -6.27 -0.27
C VAL A 26 -6.79 -5.65 1.00
N ASP A 27 -7.21 -6.12 2.18
CA ASP A 27 -6.78 -5.55 3.47
C ASP A 27 -5.30 -5.90 3.75
N GLU A 28 -4.88 -7.14 3.49
CA GLU A 28 -3.45 -7.53 3.54
C GLU A 28 -2.60 -6.72 2.56
N CYS A 29 -3.13 -6.42 1.37
CA CYS A 29 -2.46 -5.54 0.41
C CYS A 29 -2.27 -4.12 0.98
N MET A 30 -3.27 -3.57 1.68
CA MET A 30 -3.14 -2.25 2.31
C MET A 30 -2.12 -2.27 3.46
N GLU A 31 -2.11 -3.33 4.28
CA GLU A 31 -1.05 -3.53 5.28
C GLU A 31 0.34 -3.63 4.64
N GLY A 32 0.44 -4.26 3.46
CA GLY A 32 1.65 -4.28 2.65
C GLY A 32 2.15 -2.88 2.28
N VAL A 33 1.25 -1.97 1.88
CA VAL A 33 1.60 -0.57 1.59
C VAL A 33 2.13 0.14 2.85
N CYS A 34 1.50 -0.05 4.01
CA CYS A 34 1.99 0.49 5.28
C CYS A 34 3.40 -0.05 5.61
N LYS A 35 3.63 -1.35 5.44
CA LYS A 35 4.94 -1.99 5.68
C LYS A 35 6.03 -1.42 4.77
N ILE A 36 5.74 -1.14 3.50
CA ILE A 36 6.70 -0.50 2.59
C ILE A 36 7.14 0.86 3.14
N TYR A 37 6.20 1.65 3.66
CA TYR A 37 6.52 2.93 4.26
C TYR A 37 7.29 2.77 5.58
N GLU A 38 6.92 1.84 6.44
CA GLU A 38 7.63 1.54 7.68
C GLU A 38 9.07 1.08 7.44
N GLU A 39 9.31 0.28 6.39
CA GLU A 39 10.66 -0.09 5.97
C GLU A 39 11.45 1.12 5.47
N HIS A 40 10.82 2.03 4.73
CA HIS A 40 11.42 3.29 4.33
C HIS A 40 11.82 4.15 5.56
N LEU A 41 10.93 4.24 6.56
CA LEU A 41 11.21 4.95 7.82
C LEU A 41 12.36 4.31 8.61
N LYS A 42 12.40 2.98 8.72
CA LYS A 42 13.49 2.24 9.38
C LYS A 42 14.84 2.48 8.71
N ARG A 43 14.88 2.53 7.37
CA ARG A 43 16.12 2.81 6.62
C ARG A 43 16.60 4.24 6.78
N THR A 44 15.67 5.21 6.89
CA THR A 44 16.00 6.63 7.03
C THR A 44 16.33 7.03 8.46
N HIS A 45 15.84 6.30 9.46
CA HIS A 45 16.06 6.57 10.88
C HIS A 45 16.63 5.33 11.62
N PRO A 46 17.83 4.84 11.26
CA PRO A 46 18.37 3.57 11.75
C PRO A 46 18.60 3.52 13.27
N ASN A 47 18.74 4.68 13.92
CA ASN A 47 18.97 4.78 15.36
C ASN A 47 17.66 4.93 16.17
N SER A 48 16.50 4.99 15.51
CA SER A 48 15.21 5.11 16.18
C SER A 48 14.59 3.73 16.38
N PRO A 49 14.58 3.18 17.61
CA PRO A 49 14.08 1.83 17.88
C PRO A 49 12.56 1.70 17.65
N SER A 50 11.84 2.82 17.72
CA SER A 50 10.42 2.92 17.40
C SER A 50 10.19 4.23 16.65
N ILE A 51 9.42 4.16 15.57
CA ILE A 51 9.06 5.32 14.75
C ILE A 51 7.54 5.32 14.64
N THR A 52 6.92 6.41 15.08
CA THR A 52 5.51 6.67 14.85
C THR A 52 5.37 7.63 13.67
N TYR A 53 4.29 7.47 12.91
CA TYR A 53 3.95 8.37 11.81
C TYR A 53 2.44 8.59 11.81
N ASP A 54 2.00 9.75 11.32
CA ASP A 54 0.60 10.01 11.07
C ASP A 54 0.19 9.60 9.64
N ILE A 55 -1.11 9.53 9.40
CA ILE A 55 -1.62 9.08 8.10
C ILE A 55 -1.29 10.06 6.96
N SER A 56 -1.12 11.35 7.25
CA SER A 56 -0.77 12.36 6.25
C SER A 56 0.64 12.08 5.72
N GLN A 57 1.58 11.73 6.59
CA GLN A 57 2.95 11.36 6.20
C GLN A 57 2.99 10.11 5.33
N LEU A 58 2.13 9.11 5.60
CA LEU A 58 1.97 7.94 4.73
C LEU A 58 1.40 8.33 3.36
N PHE A 59 0.42 9.24 3.32
CA PHE A 59 -0.17 9.70 2.08
C PHE A 59 0.80 10.52 1.23
N ASP A 60 1.60 11.38 1.85
CA ASP A 60 2.67 12.10 1.19
C ASP A 60 3.70 11.13 0.58
N PHE A 61 4.04 10.06 1.29
CA PHE A 61 4.91 9.01 0.75
C PHE A 61 4.29 8.35 -0.49
N ILE A 62 3.01 7.96 -0.43
CA ILE A 62 2.28 7.36 -1.56
C ILE A 62 2.24 8.31 -2.77
N ASP A 63 1.97 9.58 -2.53
CA ASP A 63 1.88 10.59 -3.60
C ASP A 63 3.24 10.83 -4.27
N ASN A 64 4.34 10.73 -3.52
CA ASN A 64 5.70 10.85 -4.03
C ASN A 64 6.22 9.61 -4.81
N LEU A 65 5.57 8.44 -4.71
CA LEU A 65 5.94 7.29 -5.56
C LEU A 65 5.73 7.62 -7.04
N THR A 66 6.56 7.10 -7.93
CA THR A 66 6.34 7.29 -9.38
C THR A 66 5.06 6.61 -9.85
N ASP A 67 4.84 5.37 -9.41
CA ASP A 67 3.59 4.66 -9.65
C ASP A 67 3.24 3.76 -8.46
N LEU A 68 1.94 3.66 -8.19
CA LEU A 68 1.36 2.75 -7.22
C LEU A 68 -0.06 2.41 -7.64
N SER A 69 -0.29 1.14 -7.92
CA SER A 69 -1.61 0.62 -8.25
C SER A 69 -1.79 -0.79 -7.70
N CYS A 70 -3.03 -1.21 -7.52
CA CYS A 70 -3.33 -2.60 -7.23
C CYS A 70 -4.38 -3.16 -8.20
N LEU A 71 -4.26 -4.45 -8.47
CA LEU A 71 -5.16 -5.23 -9.30
C LEU A 71 -5.97 -6.12 -8.36
N ILE A 72 -7.28 -5.93 -8.30
CA ILE A 72 -8.17 -6.71 -7.41
C ILE A 72 -8.98 -7.69 -8.24
N LEU A 73 -8.96 -8.97 -7.87
CA LEU A 73 -9.71 -10.02 -8.55
C LEU A 73 -11.22 -9.85 -8.34
N ASP A 74 -11.95 -9.54 -9.41
CA ASP A 74 -13.41 -9.67 -9.46
C ASP A 74 -13.75 -11.12 -9.77
N LYS A 75 -14.06 -11.90 -8.74
CA LYS A 75 -14.42 -13.32 -8.86
C LYS A 75 -15.65 -13.58 -9.73
N SER A 76 -16.56 -12.60 -9.85
CA SER A 76 -17.76 -12.76 -10.69
C SER A 76 -17.44 -12.71 -12.18
N LYS A 77 -16.44 -11.90 -12.55
CA LYS A 77 -16.01 -11.70 -13.94
C LYS A 77 -14.74 -12.47 -14.29
N GLN A 78 -14.04 -13.02 -13.30
CA GLN A 78 -12.71 -13.64 -13.44
C GLN A 78 -11.70 -12.67 -14.07
N LEU A 79 -11.74 -11.40 -13.66
CA LEU A 79 -10.88 -10.34 -14.18
C LEU A 79 -10.30 -9.51 -13.05
N TYR A 80 -9.10 -8.97 -13.26
CA TYR A 80 -8.49 -8.01 -12.36
C TYR A 80 -8.93 -6.59 -12.70
N ALA A 81 -9.52 -5.90 -11.72
CA ALA A 81 -9.85 -4.49 -11.83
C ALA A 81 -8.70 -3.62 -11.29
N PRO A 82 -8.13 -2.70 -12.08
CA PRO A 82 -7.09 -1.82 -11.61
C PRO A 82 -7.63 -0.73 -10.70
N LYS A 83 -6.85 -0.39 -9.66
CA LYS A 83 -7.11 0.67 -8.69
C LYS A 83 -5.84 1.47 -8.46
N GLY A 84 -5.93 2.79 -8.54
CA GLY A 84 -4.79 3.70 -8.35
C GLY A 84 -4.64 4.19 -6.90
N LYS A 85 -3.68 5.11 -6.71
CA LYS A 85 -3.34 5.74 -5.42
C LYS A 85 -4.52 6.24 -4.61
N GLU A 86 -5.47 6.95 -5.22
CA GLU A 86 -6.63 7.50 -4.49
C GLU A 86 -7.49 6.40 -3.84
N TYR A 87 -7.70 5.28 -4.53
CA TYR A 87 -8.40 4.13 -3.96
C TYR A 87 -7.61 3.50 -2.81
N ILE A 88 -6.29 3.37 -2.98
CA ILE A 88 -5.40 2.81 -1.96
C ILE A 88 -5.41 3.69 -0.70
N LYS A 89 -5.29 5.01 -0.84
CA LYS A 89 -5.37 5.98 0.28
C LYS A 89 -6.71 5.88 1.02
N ASP A 90 -7.83 5.88 0.30
CA ASP A 90 -9.17 5.74 0.89
C ASP A 90 -9.34 4.40 1.63
N ARG A 91 -8.85 3.30 1.06
CA ARG A 91 -8.93 1.98 1.70
C ARG A 91 -8.07 1.91 2.97
N ILE A 92 -6.85 2.44 2.94
CA ILE A 92 -5.98 2.56 4.11
C ILE A 92 -6.64 3.40 5.20
N TYR A 93 -7.22 4.55 4.86
CA TYR A 93 -7.93 5.40 5.83
C TYR A 93 -9.03 4.63 6.56
N LYS A 94 -9.87 3.90 5.81
CA LYS A 94 -10.95 3.08 6.37
C LYS A 94 -10.42 1.97 7.26
N MET A 95 -9.34 1.30 6.85
CA MET A 95 -8.68 0.23 7.61
C MET A 95 -8.15 0.75 8.95
N LEU A 96 -7.36 1.83 8.95
CA LEU A 96 -6.76 2.40 10.16
C LEU A 96 -7.81 2.96 11.12
N ARG A 97 -8.85 3.63 10.59
CA ARG A 97 -9.98 4.09 11.41
C ARG A 97 -10.71 2.94 12.10
N GLY A 98 -10.87 1.81 11.42
CA GLY A 98 -11.49 0.61 11.98
C GLY A 98 -10.66 -0.06 13.08
N GLN A 99 -9.33 0.07 13.03
CA GLN A 99 -8.42 -0.45 14.06
C GLN A 99 -8.37 0.45 15.30
N ALA A 100 -8.41 1.78 15.13
CA ALA A 100 -8.40 2.73 16.24
C ALA A 100 -9.72 2.78 17.04
N GLY A 101 -10.82 2.28 16.47
CA GLY A 101 -12.14 2.20 17.12
C GLY A 101 -12.41 0.88 17.87
N LYS A 102 -11.42 -0.01 17.94
CA LYS A 102 -11.44 -1.23 18.77
C LYS A 102 -10.58 -1.02 20.01
#